data_AF-A0A5D2DDY8-F1
#
_entry.id   AF-A0A5D2DDY8-F1
#
_cell.length_a   1.000
_cell.length_b   1.000
_cell.length_c   1.000
_cell.angle_alpha   90.00
_cell.angle_beta   90.00
_cell.angle_gamma   90.00
#
_symmetry.space_group_name_H-M   'P 1'
#
loop_
_entity.id
_entity.type
_entity.pdbx_description
1 polymer ?
#
loop_
_entity_poly.entity_id
_entity_poly.type
_entity_poly.pdbx_seq_one_letter_code
_entity_poly.pdbx_strand_id
1 'polypeptide(L)'
;MGVGREDVEILKPRIDKREYRRIVIRNSLQVLLISDLDTDKCAASMNHGGRTNAFTASEMINYFFDVNTDCFEEALDWFAQFFIKPLMSANATMREIKAVDSENQKNLLSDAWRMNQLQKHLSLESHPYHKFSIGTKFFVVCEPGTQHMEALLKVVYELYTDYVLKNPFYEMEMPIRFELFDINLTQAVQKDRVALLGR
;
A
#
# COMPACT_ATOMS: atom_id res chain seq x y z
N MET A 1 23.45 -3.96 -22.01
CA MET A 1 23.57 -4.72 -20.75
C MET A 1 22.33 -5.60 -20.60
N GLY A 2 22.47 -6.93 -20.67
CA GLY A 2 21.45 -7.89 -21.17
C GLY A 2 20.07 -7.93 -20.51
N VAL A 3 19.04 -8.00 -21.37
CA VAL A 3 17.62 -8.29 -21.13
C VAL A 3 17.37 -9.71 -21.65
N GLY A 4 16.75 -10.57 -20.85
CA GLY A 4 16.31 -11.89 -21.32
C GLY A 4 15.14 -11.71 -22.28
N ARG A 5 15.35 -11.96 -23.57
CA ARG A 5 14.29 -11.93 -24.58
C ARG A 5 13.63 -13.30 -24.58
N GLU A 6 12.46 -13.41 -23.96
CA GLU A 6 11.56 -14.53 -24.21
C GLU A 6 10.62 -14.11 -25.33
N ASP A 7 10.84 -14.63 -26.54
CA ASP A 7 9.94 -14.43 -27.68
C ASP A 7 8.68 -15.27 -27.46
N VAL A 8 7.78 -14.78 -26.60
CA VAL A 8 6.43 -15.31 -26.44
C VAL A 8 5.52 -14.63 -27.46
N GLU A 9 4.93 -15.41 -28.35
CA GLU A 9 3.95 -14.91 -29.32
C GLU A 9 2.68 -14.46 -28.59
N ILE A 10 2.36 -13.16 -28.70
CA ILE A 10 1.18 -12.57 -28.05
C ILE A 10 0.02 -12.61 -29.05
N LEU A 11 -0.99 -13.41 -28.73
CA LEU A 11 -2.21 -13.50 -29.51
C LEU A 11 -3.00 -12.18 -29.39
N LYS A 12 -3.33 -11.59 -30.55
CA LYS A 12 -4.16 -10.37 -30.62
C LYS A 12 -5.29 -10.51 -31.65
N PRO A 13 -6.41 -9.79 -31.47
CA PRO A 13 -7.47 -9.73 -32.47
C PRO A 13 -6.95 -9.21 -33.83
N ARG A 14 -7.52 -9.69 -34.94
CA ARG A 14 -7.11 -9.26 -36.30
C ARG A 14 -7.28 -7.76 -36.56
N ILE A 15 -8.17 -7.11 -35.83
CA ILE A 15 -8.43 -5.66 -35.92
C ILE A 15 -7.44 -4.83 -35.09
N ASP A 16 -6.64 -5.46 -34.24
CA ASP A 16 -5.72 -4.80 -33.33
C ASP A 16 -4.40 -4.45 -34.04
N LYS A 17 -4.23 -3.15 -34.30
CA LYS A 17 -3.06 -2.62 -35.00
C LYS A 17 -1.84 -2.44 -34.09
N ARG A 18 -2.00 -2.57 -32.77
CA ARG A 18 -0.93 -2.30 -31.79
C ARG A 18 0.15 -3.38 -31.83
N GLU A 19 1.37 -2.98 -31.55
CA GLU A 19 2.52 -3.87 -31.43
C GLU A 19 2.71 -4.26 -29.96
N TYR A 20 2.94 -5.54 -29.69
CA TYR A 20 3.07 -6.06 -28.33
C TYR A 20 4.41 -6.75 -28.15
N ARG A 21 5.05 -6.52 -27.01
CA ARG A 21 6.30 -7.19 -26.65
C ARG A 21 6.35 -7.50 -25.16
N ARG A 22 6.52 -8.77 -24.81
CA ARG A 22 6.83 -9.19 -23.44
C ARG A 22 8.35 -9.19 -23.24
N ILE A 23 8.82 -8.64 -22.13
CA ILE A 23 10.21 -8.74 -21.71
C ILE A 23 10.26 -9.11 -20.23
N VAL A 24 11.32 -9.80 -19.83
CA VAL A 24 11.67 -10.01 -18.43
C VAL A 24 12.95 -9.22 -18.15
N ILE A 25 12.84 -8.23 -17.27
CA ILE A 25 14.00 -7.40 -16.89
C ILE A 25 14.80 -8.08 -15.76
N ARG A 26 15.98 -7.55 -15.46
CA ARG A 26 16.98 -8.21 -14.59
C ARG A 26 16.51 -8.54 -13.17
N ASN A 27 15.57 -7.77 -12.63
CA ASN A 27 14.96 -8.02 -11.33
C ASN A 27 13.76 -9.00 -11.42
N SER A 28 13.64 -9.76 -12.51
CA SER A 28 12.57 -10.71 -12.81
C SER A 28 11.17 -10.10 -13.01
N LEU A 29 11.07 -8.77 -13.06
CA LEU A 29 9.80 -8.12 -13.40
C LEU A 29 9.43 -8.45 -14.85
N GLN A 30 8.20 -8.92 -15.04
CA GLN A 30 7.63 -9.13 -16.36
C GLN A 30 6.95 -7.85 -16.83
N VAL A 31 7.31 -7.39 -18.02
CA VAL A 31 6.79 -6.15 -18.60
C VAL A 31 6.16 -6.45 -19.94
N LEU A 32 4.92 -6.00 -20.11
CA LEU A 32 4.24 -5.96 -21.40
C LEU A 32 4.35 -4.54 -21.97
N LEU A 33 5.04 -4.40 -23.09
CA LEU A 33 5.12 -3.16 -23.85
C LEU A 33 4.07 -3.19 -24.94
N ILE A 34 3.33 -2.09 -25.06
CA ILE A 34 2.31 -1.89 -26.09
C ILE A 34 2.71 -0.62 -26.84
N SER A 35 2.91 -0.73 -28.15
CA SER A 35 3.21 0.43 -29.00
C SER A 35 2.01 0.69 -29.91
N ASP A 36 1.52 1.92 -29.83
CA ASP A 36 0.45 2.46 -30.64
C ASP A 36 0.92 3.82 -31.16
N LEU A 37 1.06 3.96 -32.48
CA LEU A 37 1.55 5.20 -33.10
C LEU A 37 0.46 6.28 -33.19
N ASP A 38 -0.80 5.87 -33.05
CA ASP A 38 -1.96 6.75 -33.19
C ASP A 38 -2.45 7.25 -31.82
N THR A 39 -1.74 6.97 -30.73
CA THR A 39 -2.19 7.30 -29.37
C THR A 39 -1.80 8.72 -28.95
N ASP A 40 -2.77 9.47 -28.45
CA ASP A 40 -2.55 10.82 -27.89
C ASP A 40 -2.04 10.80 -26.44
N LYS A 41 -2.13 9.63 -25.78
CA LYS A 41 -1.78 9.46 -24.37
C LYS A 41 -1.03 8.17 -24.14
N CYS A 42 0.03 8.24 -23.35
CA CYS A 42 0.71 7.07 -22.84
C CYS A 42 0.11 6.66 -21.49
N ALA A 43 0.16 5.37 -21.18
CA ALA A 43 -0.22 4.86 -19.89
C ALA A 43 0.79 3.80 -19.43
N ALA A 44 0.98 3.73 -18.12
CA ALA A 44 1.69 2.62 -17.50
C ALA A 44 0.82 2.04 -16.39
N SER A 45 0.91 0.73 -16.22
CA SER A 45 0.28 0.04 -15.10
C SER A 45 1.27 -0.94 -14.47
N MET A 46 1.29 -0.98 -13.14
CA MET A 46 2.11 -1.90 -12.37
C MET A 46 1.23 -2.58 -11.32
N ASN A 47 1.36 -3.90 -11.19
CA ASN A 47 0.72 -4.64 -10.10
C ASN A 47 1.72 -4.83 -8.96
N HIS A 48 1.66 -4.01 -7.90
CA HIS A 48 2.54 -4.11 -6.73
C HIS A 48 2.11 -3.19 -5.59
N GLY A 49 1.64 -3.66 -4.42
CA GLY A 49 0.87 -2.89 -3.40
C GLY A 49 1.27 -1.45 -2.94
N GLY A 50 0.24 -0.57 -2.76
CA GLY A 50 0.26 0.86 -2.23
C GLY A 50 0.27 2.15 -3.16
N ARG A 51 -0.88 2.88 -3.32
CA ARG A 51 -1.31 4.12 -4.14
C ARG A 51 -0.45 4.76 -5.28
N THR A 52 -0.98 5.37 -6.39
CA THR A 52 -2.23 6.16 -6.65
C THR A 52 -3.01 5.81 -7.94
N ASN A 53 -4.33 6.09 -7.89
CA ASN A 53 -5.47 5.43 -8.56
C ASN A 53 -5.30 3.90 -8.65
N ALA A 54 -5.58 3.28 -7.51
CA ALA A 54 -5.48 1.85 -7.31
C ALA A 54 -6.77 1.34 -6.67
N PHE A 55 -7.30 0.24 -7.17
CA PHE A 55 -8.27 -0.56 -6.43
C PHE A 55 -7.55 -1.76 -5.85
N THR A 56 -7.81 -2.06 -4.58
CA THR A 56 -7.33 -3.27 -3.92
C THR A 56 -8.42 -4.33 -4.05
N ALA A 57 -8.18 -5.35 -4.87
CA ALA A 57 -8.95 -6.59 -4.81
C ALA A 57 -8.36 -7.50 -3.73
N SER A 58 -9.08 -8.58 -3.37
CA SER A 58 -8.66 -9.52 -2.33
C SER A 58 -7.26 -10.12 -2.54
N GLU A 59 -6.73 -10.11 -3.77
CA GLU A 59 -5.47 -10.79 -4.13
C GLU A 59 -4.48 -9.91 -4.91
N MET A 60 -4.89 -8.71 -5.37
CA MET A 60 -4.08 -7.89 -6.26
C MET A 60 -4.30 -6.39 -6.03
N ILE A 61 -3.22 -5.63 -6.24
CA ILE A 61 -3.24 -4.17 -6.21
C ILE A 61 -2.62 -3.67 -7.52
N ASN A 62 -3.35 -2.83 -8.22
CA ASN A 62 -2.95 -2.26 -9.50
C ASN A 62 -2.74 -0.75 -9.38
N TYR A 63 -1.62 -0.24 -9.88
CA TYR A 63 -1.29 1.17 -10.03
C TYR A 63 -1.34 1.50 -11.49
N PHE A 64 -1.94 2.61 -11.85
CA PHE A 64 -1.87 3.08 -13.21
C PHE A 64 -1.92 4.60 -13.27
N PHE A 65 -1.31 5.14 -14.32
CA PHE A 65 -1.46 6.53 -14.70
C PHE A 65 -1.56 6.62 -16.22
N ASP A 66 -2.24 7.66 -16.68
CA ASP A 66 -2.17 8.15 -18.05
C ASP A 66 -1.60 9.56 -18.08
N VAL A 67 -0.82 9.88 -19.10
CA VAL A 67 -0.23 11.20 -19.31
C VAL A 67 -0.06 11.45 -20.80
N ASN A 68 0.05 12.72 -21.20
CA ASN A 68 0.42 13.08 -22.56
C ASN A 68 1.78 12.47 -22.92
N THR A 69 1.92 12.07 -24.19
CA THR A 69 3.12 11.42 -24.74
C THR A 69 4.42 12.15 -24.37
N ASP A 70 4.38 13.48 -24.42
CA ASP A 70 5.54 14.36 -24.25
C ASP A 70 6.10 14.39 -22.82
N CYS A 71 5.37 13.86 -21.83
CA CYS A 71 5.78 13.81 -20.43
C CYS A 71 5.85 12.38 -19.88
N PHE A 72 5.77 11.37 -20.77
CA PHE A 72 5.67 9.98 -20.33
C PHE A 72 6.94 9.48 -19.65
N GLU A 73 8.12 9.86 -20.14
CA GLU A 73 9.39 9.42 -19.58
C GLU A 73 9.56 9.91 -18.14
N GLU A 74 9.33 11.20 -17.91
CA GLU A 74 9.42 11.81 -16.58
C GLU A 74 8.34 11.27 -15.63
N ALA A 75 7.10 11.12 -16.11
CA ALA A 75 6.02 10.56 -15.31
C ALA A 75 6.29 9.10 -14.93
N LEU A 76 6.86 8.32 -15.84
CA LEU A 76 7.23 6.93 -15.58
C LEU A 76 8.36 6.82 -14.56
N ASP A 77 9.36 7.71 -14.61
CA ASP A 77 10.43 7.76 -13.60
C ASP A 77 9.85 8.09 -12.21
N TRP A 78 9.01 9.12 -12.10
CA TRP A 78 8.34 9.47 -10.85
C TRP A 78 7.48 8.33 -10.31
N PHE A 79 6.75 7.65 -11.20
CA PHE A 79 5.95 6.48 -10.86
C PHE A 79 6.83 5.33 -10.36
N ALA A 80 7.97 5.07 -10.99
CA ALA A 80 8.91 4.03 -10.56
C ALA A 80 9.48 4.30 -9.15
N GLN A 81 9.66 5.57 -8.76
CA GLN A 81 10.15 5.92 -7.42
C GLN A 81 9.24 5.42 -6.29
N PHE A 82 7.95 5.19 -6.55
CA PHE A 82 7.02 4.64 -5.56
C PHE A 82 7.46 3.25 -5.10
N PHE A 83 8.02 2.47 -6.03
CA PHE A 83 8.42 1.08 -5.82
C PHE A 83 9.91 0.95 -5.46
N ILE A 84 10.72 1.95 -5.80
CA ILE A 84 12.16 1.95 -5.53
C ILE A 84 12.47 2.47 -4.12
N LYS A 85 11.95 3.65 -3.77
CA LYS A 85 12.30 4.30 -2.49
C LYS A 85 11.21 5.29 -2.06
N PRO A 86 10.07 4.80 -1.54
CA PRO A 86 9.03 5.68 -1.03
C PRO A 86 9.54 6.45 0.20
N LEU A 87 9.26 7.75 0.27
CA LEU A 87 9.73 8.62 1.36
C LEU A 87 9.04 8.33 2.70
N MET A 88 7.75 7.93 2.68
CA MET A 88 6.93 7.61 3.86
C MET A 88 7.09 8.57 5.05
N SER A 89 7.11 9.88 4.78
CA SER A 89 7.30 10.87 5.84
C SER A 89 6.16 10.81 6.87
N ALA A 90 6.49 10.96 8.16
CA ALA A 90 5.54 10.94 9.27
C ALA A 90 4.30 11.82 9.05
N ASN A 91 4.49 13.02 8.48
CA ASN A 91 3.39 13.93 8.20
C ASN A 91 2.49 13.45 7.04
N ALA A 92 3.06 12.81 6.02
CA ALA A 92 2.29 12.20 4.94
C ALA A 92 1.52 10.97 5.44
N THR A 93 2.18 10.09 6.19
CA THR A 93 1.56 8.91 6.81
C THR A 93 0.38 9.27 7.70
N MET A 94 0.53 10.30 8.55
CA MET A 94 -0.56 10.74 9.43
C MET A 94 -1.76 11.30 8.65
N ARG A 95 -1.52 12.03 7.55
CA ARG A 95 -2.61 12.49 6.67
C ARG A 95 -3.30 11.31 5.99
N GLU A 96 -2.52 10.33 5.55
CA GLU A 96 -3.04 9.14 4.87
C GLU A 96 -3.89 8.26 5.81
N ILE A 97 -3.44 8.05 7.05
CA ILE A 97 -4.23 7.35 8.08
C ILE A 97 -5.59 8.02 8.28
N LYS A 98 -5.62 9.36 8.36
CA LYS A 98 -6.87 10.12 8.48
C LYS A 98 -7.76 9.96 7.24
N ALA A 99 -7.17 9.92 6.05
CA ALA A 99 -7.92 9.71 4.81
C ALA A 99 -8.55 8.30 4.77
N VAL A 100 -7.80 7.26 5.16
CA VAL A 100 -8.29 5.87 5.25
C VAL A 100 -9.40 5.74 6.30
N ASP A 101 -9.25 6.37 7.47
CA ASP A 101 -10.31 6.36 8.50
C ASP A 101 -11.57 7.05 7.97
N SER A 102 -11.44 8.18 7.27
CA SER A 102 -12.56 8.87 6.64
C SER A 102 -13.24 8.03 5.55
N GLU A 103 -12.46 7.28 4.75
CA GLU A 103 -12.97 6.33 3.76
C GLU A 103 -13.78 5.21 4.44
N ASN A 104 -13.25 4.63 5.51
CA ASN A 104 -13.98 3.63 6.31
C ASN A 104 -15.28 4.21 6.89
N GLN A 105 -15.22 5.39 7.51
CA GLN A 105 -16.38 6.06 8.08
C GLN A 105 -17.50 6.29 7.05
N LYS A 106 -17.12 6.71 5.84
CA LYS A 106 -18.07 6.84 4.72
C LYS A 106 -18.73 5.50 4.37
N ASN A 107 -17.97 4.41 4.40
CA ASN A 107 -18.45 3.08 4.05
C ASN A 107 -19.36 2.45 5.10
N LEU A 108 -19.30 2.88 6.37
CA LEU A 108 -20.15 2.34 7.46
C LEU A 108 -21.66 2.49 7.21
N LEU A 109 -22.06 3.53 6.48
CA LEU A 109 -23.46 3.81 6.14
C LEU A 109 -23.89 3.21 4.79
N SER A 110 -22.98 2.53 4.08
CA SER A 110 -23.28 1.91 2.80
C SER A 110 -23.71 0.45 2.99
N ASP A 111 -24.94 0.13 2.58
CA ASP A 111 -25.48 -1.24 2.68
C ASP A 111 -24.66 -2.26 1.90
N ALA A 112 -24.07 -1.87 0.76
CA ALA A 112 -23.20 -2.74 -0.01
C ALA A 112 -21.94 -3.14 0.78
N TRP A 113 -21.30 -2.18 1.45
CA TRP A 113 -20.12 -2.44 2.30
C TRP A 113 -20.47 -3.22 3.55
N ARG A 114 -21.60 -2.90 4.18
CA ARG A 114 -22.11 -3.65 5.34
C ARG A 114 -22.40 -5.11 4.99
N MET A 115 -23.06 -5.35 3.86
CA MET A 115 -23.36 -6.70 3.38
C MET A 115 -22.08 -7.46 3.01
N ASN A 116 -21.12 -6.79 2.36
CA ASN A 116 -19.82 -7.39 2.04
C ASN A 116 -19.08 -7.81 3.32
N GLN A 117 -18.99 -6.95 4.32
CA GLN A 117 -18.32 -7.27 5.58
C GLN A 117 -19.06 -8.34 6.38
N LEU A 118 -20.41 -8.36 6.35
CA LEU A 118 -21.22 -9.40 6.97
C LEU A 118 -20.96 -10.77 6.31
N GLN A 119 -20.93 -10.82 4.98
CA GLN A 119 -20.63 -12.06 4.24
C GLN A 119 -19.22 -12.59 4.56
N LYS A 120 -18.24 -11.70 4.67
CA LYS A 120 -16.89 -12.06 5.14
C LYS A 120 -16.92 -12.64 6.54
N HIS A 121 -17.59 -11.97 7.48
CA HIS A 121 -17.66 -12.43 8.87
C HIS A 121 -18.40 -13.75 9.05
N LEU A 122 -19.37 -14.07 8.19
CA LEU A 122 -20.05 -15.37 8.19
C LEU A 122 -19.23 -16.50 7.56
N SER A 123 -18.08 -16.20 6.96
CA SER A 123 -17.15 -17.20 6.45
C SER A 123 -16.28 -17.80 7.56
N LEU A 124 -15.62 -18.93 7.27
CA LEU A 124 -14.71 -19.60 8.19
C LEU A 124 -13.65 -18.63 8.72
N GLU A 125 -13.52 -18.54 10.04
CA GLU A 125 -12.59 -17.62 10.73
C GLU A 125 -11.12 -17.82 10.30
N SER A 126 -10.74 -19.05 9.96
CA SER A 126 -9.40 -19.38 9.47
C SER A 126 -9.16 -19.03 7.99
N HIS A 127 -10.21 -18.65 7.24
CA HIS A 127 -10.12 -18.40 5.81
C HIS A 127 -9.80 -16.91 5.53
N PRO A 128 -8.87 -16.59 4.60
CA PRO A 128 -8.50 -15.21 4.27
C PRO A 128 -9.64 -14.29 3.76
N TYR A 129 -10.82 -14.85 3.52
CA TYR A 129 -12.02 -14.07 3.18
C TYR A 129 -12.69 -13.47 4.42
N HIS A 130 -12.47 -14.02 5.62
CA HIS A 130 -13.03 -13.50 6.88
C HIS A 130 -12.49 -12.11 7.25
N LYS A 131 -11.38 -11.72 6.61
CA LYS A 131 -10.55 -10.58 6.97
C LYS A 131 -11.24 -9.21 6.83
N PHE A 132 -10.92 -8.28 7.73
CA PHE A 132 -11.29 -6.87 7.58
C PHE A 132 -10.27 -6.14 6.71
N SER A 133 -10.73 -5.56 5.59
CA SER A 133 -9.83 -5.15 4.50
C SER A 133 -9.37 -3.69 4.52
N ILE A 134 -9.82 -2.86 5.49
CA ILE A 134 -9.64 -1.39 5.41
C ILE A 134 -8.49 -0.85 6.30
N GLY A 135 -8.16 -1.44 7.46
CA GLY A 135 -7.05 -0.93 8.30
C GLY A 135 -6.95 -1.45 9.74
N THR A 136 -5.81 -1.18 10.39
CA THR A 136 -5.54 -1.45 11.82
C THR A 136 -5.49 -0.15 12.62
N LYS A 137 -6.15 -0.10 13.79
CA LYS A 137 -6.25 1.08 14.66
C LYS A 137 -5.58 0.83 16.01
N PHE A 138 -4.59 1.64 16.38
CA PHE A 138 -3.98 1.62 17.71
C PHE A 138 -4.75 2.51 18.69
N PHE A 139 -4.84 2.04 19.94
CA PHE A 139 -5.37 2.80 21.07
C PHE A 139 -4.32 2.81 22.19
N VAL A 140 -4.15 3.98 22.83
CA VAL A 140 -3.34 4.11 24.04
C VAL A 140 -4.29 4.35 25.20
N VAL A 141 -4.18 3.52 26.24
CA VAL A 141 -4.94 3.66 27.48
C VAL A 141 -4.05 4.34 28.52
N CYS A 142 -4.53 5.43 29.09
CA CYS A 142 -3.79 6.24 30.07
C CYS A 142 -4.75 6.81 31.13
N GLU A 143 -4.19 7.34 32.22
CA GLU A 143 -4.99 8.01 33.25
C GLU A 143 -5.60 9.31 32.70
N PRO A 144 -6.82 9.69 33.15
CA PRO A 144 -7.42 10.95 32.76
C PRO A 144 -6.50 12.14 33.06
N GLY A 145 -6.25 12.98 32.06
CA GLY A 145 -5.37 14.15 32.18
C GLY A 145 -3.91 13.92 31.76
N THR A 146 -3.54 12.69 31.37
CA THR A 146 -2.21 12.41 30.81
C THR A 146 -1.99 13.20 29.51
N GLN A 147 -0.95 14.04 29.48
CA GLN A 147 -0.59 14.85 28.31
C GLN A 147 0.32 14.08 27.35
N HIS A 148 0.47 14.56 26.11
CA HIS A 148 1.38 14.02 25.08
C HIS A 148 1.04 12.65 24.48
N MET A 149 -0.12 12.06 24.80
CA MET A 149 -0.55 10.77 24.25
C MET A 149 -0.73 10.77 22.73
N GLU A 150 -1.07 11.91 22.12
CA GLU A 150 -1.10 12.06 20.66
C GLU A 150 0.29 11.92 20.02
N ALA A 151 1.32 12.46 20.69
CA ALA A 151 2.70 12.35 20.22
C ALA A 151 3.20 10.90 20.35
N LEU A 152 2.87 10.22 21.46
CA LEU A 152 3.16 8.81 21.63
C LEU A 152 2.47 7.94 20.56
N LEU A 153 1.18 8.16 20.31
CA LEU A 153 0.43 7.48 19.24
C LEU A 153 1.09 7.69 17.86
N LYS A 154 1.54 8.92 17.57
CA LYS A 154 2.27 9.20 16.33
C LYS A 154 3.53 8.34 16.20
N VAL A 155 4.33 8.24 17.27
CA VAL A 155 5.51 7.38 17.31
C VAL A 155 5.14 5.91 17.11
N VAL A 156 4.04 5.42 17.72
CA VAL A 156 3.57 4.03 17.51
C VAL A 156 3.23 3.76 16.05
N TYR A 157 2.54 4.67 15.36
CA TYR A 157 2.23 4.54 13.93
C TYR A 157 3.48 4.62 13.03
N GLU A 158 4.47 5.44 13.39
CA GLU A 158 5.77 5.50 12.70
C GLU A 158 6.51 4.17 12.82
N LEU A 159 6.62 3.63 14.04
CA LEU A 159 7.23 2.32 14.30
C LEU A 159 6.51 1.19 13.58
N TYR A 160 5.17 1.21 13.56
CA TYR A 160 4.38 0.23 12.83
C TYR A 160 4.67 0.31 11.32
N THR A 161 4.76 1.52 10.78
CA THR A 161 5.10 1.71 9.36
C THR A 161 6.51 1.21 9.06
N ASP A 162 7.48 1.54 9.91
CA ASP A 162 8.91 1.29 9.67
C ASP A 162 9.32 -0.17 9.84
N TYR A 163 8.76 -0.87 10.82
CA TYR A 163 9.19 -2.23 11.16
C TYR A 163 8.20 -3.30 10.70
N VAL A 164 6.93 -2.95 10.56
CA VAL A 164 5.86 -3.92 10.30
C VAL A 164 5.40 -3.84 8.85
N LEU A 165 5.00 -2.67 8.35
CA LEU A 165 4.52 -2.51 6.97
C LEU A 165 5.62 -2.61 5.90
N LYS A 166 6.90 -2.39 6.26
CA LYS A 166 8.03 -2.58 5.32
C LYS A 166 8.39 -4.05 5.09
N ASN A 167 7.83 -4.97 5.86
CA ASN A 167 8.14 -6.38 5.72
C ASN A 167 7.24 -7.01 4.61
N PRO A 168 7.83 -7.52 3.51
CA PRO A 168 7.06 -8.10 2.42
C PRO A 168 6.34 -9.42 2.79
N PHE A 169 6.64 -10.00 3.94
CA PHE A 169 6.01 -11.21 4.48
C PHE A 169 5.01 -10.92 5.60
N TYR A 170 4.77 -9.65 5.95
CA TYR A 170 3.77 -9.29 6.95
C TYR A 170 2.40 -9.08 6.31
N GLU A 171 1.39 -9.73 6.87
CA GLU A 171 -0.02 -9.47 6.55
C GLU A 171 -0.69 -8.75 7.74
N MET A 172 -1.65 -7.86 7.51
CA MET A 172 -2.26 -7.03 8.57
C MET A 172 -2.96 -7.81 9.71
N GLU A 173 -3.21 -9.10 9.53
CA GLU A 173 -3.78 -9.97 10.57
C GLU A 173 -2.76 -10.87 11.26
N MET A 174 -1.52 -10.88 10.78
CA MET A 174 -0.46 -11.52 11.52
C MET A 174 -0.28 -10.76 12.82
N PRO A 175 -0.12 -11.46 13.95
CA PRO A 175 0.29 -10.81 15.17
C PRO A 175 1.60 -10.06 14.89
N ILE A 176 1.65 -8.80 15.32
CA ILE A 176 2.87 -8.00 15.23
C ILE A 176 3.91 -8.69 16.11
N ARG A 177 4.87 -9.38 15.48
CA ARG A 177 5.93 -10.16 16.13
C ARG A 177 7.29 -9.78 15.55
N PHE A 178 7.58 -8.48 15.59
CA PHE A 178 8.83 -7.94 15.09
C PHE A 178 9.64 -7.42 16.27
N GLU A 179 10.75 -8.09 16.55
CA GLU A 179 11.61 -7.79 17.69
C GLU A 179 12.04 -6.31 17.72
N LEU A 180 12.39 -5.75 16.56
CA LEU A 180 12.71 -4.33 16.45
C LEU A 180 11.51 -3.41 16.72
N PHE A 181 10.31 -3.79 16.30
CA PHE A 181 9.10 -3.03 16.63
C PHE A 181 8.88 -3.04 18.15
N ASP A 182 8.95 -4.20 18.79
CA ASP A 182 8.72 -4.37 20.23
C ASP A 182 9.77 -3.62 21.07
N ILE A 183 11.05 -3.71 20.70
CA ILE A 183 12.15 -2.98 21.35
C ILE A 183 11.91 -1.48 21.28
N ASN A 184 11.66 -0.94 20.08
CA ASN A 184 11.51 0.50 19.89
C ASN A 184 10.20 1.03 20.49
N LEU A 185 9.12 0.24 20.45
CA LEU A 185 7.86 0.58 21.10
C LEU A 185 8.05 0.67 22.62
N THR A 186 8.77 -0.29 23.21
CA THR A 186 9.08 -0.30 24.64
C THR A 186 9.92 0.92 25.03
N GLN A 187 10.93 1.26 24.23
CA GLN A 187 11.75 2.46 24.45
C GLN A 187 10.93 3.76 24.34
N ALA A 188 10.03 3.85 23.35
CA ALA A 188 9.15 5.01 23.18
C ALA A 188 8.24 5.21 24.40
N VAL A 189 7.62 4.14 24.90
CA VAL A 189 6.77 4.17 26.09
C VAL A 189 7.58 4.50 27.36
N GLN A 190 8.80 3.96 27.51
CA GLN A 190 9.66 4.26 28.65
C GLN A 190 10.16 5.70 28.66
N LYS A 191 10.54 6.24 27.50
CA LYS A 191 10.98 7.63 27.36
C LYS A 191 9.87 8.61 27.73
N ASP A 192 8.64 8.31 27.32
CA ASP A 192 7.46 9.09 27.68
C ASP A 192 7.15 8.99 29.20
N ARG A 193 7.29 7.80 29.79
CA ARG A 193 7.21 7.60 31.25
C ARG A 193 8.22 8.43 32.04
N VAL A 194 9.47 8.51 31.58
CA VAL A 194 10.52 9.32 32.23
C VAL A 194 10.22 10.82 32.08
N ALA A 195 9.66 11.24 30.94
CA ALA A 195 9.20 12.62 30.74
C ALA A 195 8.00 13.00 31.62
N LEU A 196 7.15 12.03 31.96
CA LEU A 196 5.98 12.20 32.84
C LEU A 196 6.33 12.17 34.34
N LEU A 197 7.29 11.34 34.76
CA LEU A 197 7.73 11.22 36.16
C LEU A 197 8.77 12.27 36.58
N GLY A 198 9.34 12.99 35.63
CA GLY A 198 10.32 14.06 35.85
C GLY A 198 9.72 15.46 36.10
N ARG A 199 8.41 15.56 36.37
CA ARG A 199 7.72 16.80 36.73
C ARG A 199 7.06 16.69 38.09
#